data_AF-A0A9Q3KJ45-F1
#
_entry.id   AF-A0A9Q3KJ45-F1
#
_cell.length_a   1.000
_cell.length_b   1.000
_cell.length_c   1.000
_cell.angle_alpha   90.00
_cell.angle_beta   90.00
_cell.angle_gamma   90.00
#
_symmetry.space_group_name_H-M   'P 1'
#
loop_
_entity.id
_entity.type
_entity.pdbx_description
1 polymer ?
#
loop_
_entity_poly.entity_id
_entity_poly.type
_entity_poly.pdbx_seq_one_letter_code
_entity_poly.pdbx_strand_id
1 'polypeptide(L)'
;LDQSAEAFSATINLKLKDNSVKQDHERTAELQRSALRALVALLRLSSPTTSPKFCQLIRETSNHATLGRDFKELLLKKTHSSFG
;
A
#
# COMPACT_ATOMS: atom_id res chain seq x y z
N LEU A 1 8.96 6.48 -9.21
CA LEU A 1 8.24 6.21 -7.94
C LEU A 1 7.28 7.34 -7.57
N ASP A 2 7.69 8.60 -7.67
CA ASP A 2 6.80 9.72 -7.34
C ASP A 2 5.60 9.87 -8.29
N GLN A 3 5.79 9.62 -9.59
CA GLN A 3 4.69 9.62 -10.55
C GLN A 3 3.60 8.57 -10.23
N SER A 4 3.97 7.47 -9.56
CA SER A 4 3.04 6.42 -9.15
C SER A 4 2.42 6.67 -7.77
N ALA A 5 2.93 7.62 -6.98
CA ALA A 5 2.47 7.85 -5.62
C ALA A 5 0.99 8.25 -5.56
N GLU A 6 0.53 9.07 -6.50
CA GLU A 6 -0.87 9.48 -6.63
C GLU A 6 -1.79 8.27 -6.89
N ALA A 7 -1.42 7.40 -7.83
CA ALA A 7 -2.20 6.22 -8.21
C ALA A 7 -2.31 5.21 -7.05
N PHE A 8 -1.21 5.01 -6.31
CA PHE A 8 -1.25 4.18 -5.11
C PHE A 8 -2.09 4.84 -4.01
N SER A 9 -1.94 6.15 -3.78
CA SER A 9 -2.75 6.88 -2.79
C SER A 9 -4.25 6.73 -3.08
N ALA A 10 -4.67 6.91 -4.34
CA ALA A 10 -6.04 6.72 -4.75
C ALA A 10 -6.55 5.28 -4.50
N THR A 11 -5.68 4.28 -4.71
CA THR A 11 -6.02 2.88 -4.46
C THR A 11 -6.18 2.57 -2.97
N ILE A 12 -5.23 3.02 -2.14
CA ILE A 12 -5.24 2.83 -0.68
C ILE A 12 -6.45 3.52 -0.05
N ASN A 13 -6.82 4.70 -0.56
CA ASN A 13 -7.95 5.48 -0.06
C ASN A 13 -9.28 5.17 -0.77
N LEU A 14 -9.34 4.14 -1.63
CA LEU A 14 -10.55 3.78 -2.36
C LEU A 14 -11.67 3.40 -1.38
N LYS A 15 -12.76 4.17 -1.40
CA LYS A 15 -13.98 3.92 -0.64
C LYS A 15 -15.10 3.57 -1.59
N LEU A 16 -15.71 2.41 -1.39
CA LEU A 16 -16.89 1.99 -2.13
C LEU A 16 -18.12 2.76 -1.66
N LYS A 17 -19.11 2.86 -2.54
CA LYS A 17 -20.41 3.49 -2.25
C LYS A 17 -21.27 2.51 -1.45
N ASP A 18 -22.22 3.01 -0.67
CA ASP A 18 -23.08 2.17 0.19
C ASP A 18 -23.93 1.13 -0.58
N ASN A 19 -24.13 1.34 -1.89
CA ASN A 19 -24.85 0.40 -2.77
C ASN A 19 -23.93 -0.67 -3.40
N SER A 20 -22.66 -0.70 -3.03
CA SER A 20 -21.73 -1.71 -3.53
C SER A 20 -22.07 -3.09 -2.98
N VAL A 21 -22.03 -4.10 -3.85
CA VAL A 21 -22.33 -5.47 -3.46
C VAL A 21 -21.11 -6.12 -2.82
N LYS A 22 -21.29 -7.20 -2.04
CA LYS A 22 -20.21 -7.89 -1.31
C LYS A 22 -18.97 -8.18 -2.18
N GLN A 23 -19.19 -8.57 -3.43
CA GLN A 23 -18.13 -8.86 -4.38
C GLN A 23 -17.24 -7.62 -4.70
N ASP A 24 -17.82 -6.42 -4.76
CA ASP A 24 -17.05 -5.19 -4.98
C ASP A 24 -16.14 -4.89 -3.78
N HIS A 25 -16.66 -5.12 -2.57
CA HIS A 25 -15.89 -4.97 -1.33
C HIS A 25 -14.72 -5.94 -1.27
N GLU A 26 -14.93 -7.21 -1.59
CA GLU A 26 -13.87 -8.22 -1.64
C GLU A 26 -12.82 -7.88 -2.71
N ARG A 27 -13.27 -7.47 -3.90
CA ARG A 27 -12.39 -7.05 -4.99
C ARG A 27 -11.53 -5.85 -4.61
N THR A 28 -12.14 -4.84 -3.97
CA THR A 28 -11.45 -3.63 -3.51
C THR A 28 -10.45 -3.95 -2.39
N ALA A 29 -10.84 -4.80 -1.44
CA ALA A 29 -9.96 -5.22 -0.36
C ALA A 29 -8.74 -6.00 -0.89
N GLU A 30 -8.92 -6.88 -1.89
CA GLU A 30 -7.79 -7.57 -2.52
C GLU A 30 -6.92 -6.63 -3.35
N LEU A 31 -7.53 -5.67 -4.07
CA LEU A 31 -6.78 -4.64 -4.79
C LEU A 31 -5.89 -3.80 -3.85
N GLN A 32 -6.44 -3.36 -2.72
CA GLN A 32 -5.70 -2.65 -1.68
C GLN A 32 -4.57 -3.50 -1.11
N ARG A 33 -4.82 -4.76 -0.78
CA ARG A 33 -3.77 -5.70 -0.32
C ARG A 33 -2.68 -5.91 -1.35
N SER A 34 -3.03 -6.01 -2.64
CA SER A 34 -2.07 -6.12 -3.73
C SER A 34 -1.21 -4.85 -3.85
N ALA A 35 -1.82 -3.67 -3.74
CA ALA A 35 -1.12 -2.40 -3.71
C ALA A 35 -0.15 -2.29 -2.53
N LEU A 36 -0.54 -2.74 -1.32
CA LEU A 36 0.36 -2.79 -0.16
C LEU A 36 1.60 -3.65 -0.43
N ARG A 37 1.43 -4.84 -1.03
CA ARG A 37 2.54 -5.72 -1.39
C ARG A 37 3.49 -5.05 -2.39
N ALA A 38 2.95 -4.33 -3.37
CA ALA A 38 3.74 -3.55 -4.33
C ALA A 38 4.50 -2.41 -3.64
N LEU A 39 3.84 -1.64 -2.76
CA LEU A 39 4.47 -0.55 -1.99
C LEU A 39 5.66 -1.06 -1.17
N VAL A 40 5.50 -2.20 -0.48
CA VAL A 40 6.59 -2.83 0.28
C VAL A 40 7.75 -3.25 -0.62
N ALA A 41 7.49 -3.74 -1.83
CA ALA A 41 8.55 -4.08 -2.78
C ALA A 41 9.30 -2.84 -3.28
N LEU A 42 8.56 -1.77 -3.61
CA LEU A 42 9.09 -0.52 -4.13
C LEU A 42 9.80 0.33 -3.08
N LEU A 43 9.48 0.15 -1.79
CA LEU A 43 10.10 0.86 -0.67
C LEU A 43 11.63 0.72 -0.67
N ARG A 44 12.18 -0.44 -1.06
CA ARG A 44 13.64 -0.67 -1.15
C ARG A 44 14.32 0.16 -2.23
N LEU A 45 13.58 0.60 -3.23
CA LEU A 45 14.05 1.44 -4.34
C LEU A 45 13.77 2.92 -4.09
N SER A 46 13.00 3.25 -3.05
CA SER A 46 12.62 4.62 -2.74
C SER A 46 13.72 5.34 -1.96
N SER A 47 13.86 6.63 -2.21
CA SER A 47 14.74 7.51 -1.43
C SER A 47 14.05 8.85 -1.21
N PRO A 48 14.17 9.48 -0.02
CA PRO A 48 13.62 10.81 0.22
C PRO A 48 14.12 11.88 -0.76
N THR A 49 15.31 11.67 -1.35
CA THR A 49 15.92 12.61 -2.30
C THR A 49 15.36 12.47 -3.72
N THR A 50 15.01 11.24 -4.14
CA THR A 50 14.58 10.95 -5.53
C THR A 50 13.09 10.66 -5.65
N SER A 51 12.44 10.29 -4.55
CA SER A 51 11.02 9.96 -4.48
C SER A 51 10.35 10.42 -3.17
N PRO A 52 10.37 11.74 -2.87
CA PRO A 52 9.79 12.29 -1.64
C PRO A 52 8.28 12.00 -1.51
N LYS A 53 7.49 12.09 -2.59
CA LYS A 53 6.05 11.83 -2.53
C LYS A 53 5.75 10.37 -2.21
N PHE A 54 6.52 9.45 -2.80
CA PHE A 54 6.42 8.03 -2.48
C PHE A 54 6.76 7.77 -1.01
N CYS A 55 7.83 8.36 -0.48
CA CYS A 55 8.18 8.21 0.93
C CYS A 55 7.10 8.79 1.87
N GLN A 56 6.45 9.89 1.48
CA GLN A 56 5.30 10.43 2.21
C GLN A 56 4.11 9.45 2.19
N LEU A 57 3.75 8.91 1.02
CA LEU A 57 2.69 7.91 0.89
C LEU A 57 2.93 6.69 1.78
N ILE A 58 4.17 6.22 1.90
CA ILE A 58 4.52 5.09 2.76
C ILE A 58 4.24 5.42 4.24
N ARG A 59 4.55 6.65 4.67
CA ARG A 59 4.24 7.11 6.04
C ARG A 59 2.74 7.20 6.26
N GLU A 60 2.00 7.74 5.30
CA GLU A 60 0.53 7.82 5.35
C GLU A 60 -0.10 6.42 5.41
N THR A 61 0.38 5.49 4.57
CA THR A 61 -0.08 4.11 4.51
C THR A 61 0.19 3.37 5.83
N SER A 62 1.35 3.59 6.45
CA SER A 62 1.72 3.01 7.76
C SER A 62 0.80 3.49 8.91
N ASN A 63 0.26 4.70 8.77
CA ASN A 63 -0.67 5.31 9.74
C ASN A 63 -2.14 5.15 9.33
N HIS A 64 -2.44 4.44 8.25
CA HIS A 64 -3.81 4.26 7.76
C HIS A 64 -4.62 3.42 8.75
N ALA A 65 -5.84 3.89 9.09
CA ALA A 65 -6.65 3.30 10.17
C ALA A 65 -6.95 1.81 9.99
N THR A 66 -7.22 1.37 8.76
CA THR A 66 -7.54 -0.03 8.44
C THR A 66 -6.33 -0.80 7.91
N LEU A 67 -5.67 -0.27 6.88
CA LEU A 67 -4.57 -0.93 6.16
C LEU A 67 -3.19 -0.83 6.82
N GLY A 68 -3.00 0.06 7.81
CA GLY A 68 -1.68 0.31 8.41
C GLY A 68 -1.12 -0.90 9.17
N ARG A 69 -2.00 -1.72 9.78
CA ARG A 69 -1.59 -2.96 10.44
C ARG A 69 -1.05 -3.98 9.43
N ASP A 70 -1.82 -4.25 8.37
CA ASP A 70 -1.44 -5.19 7.31
C ASP A 70 -0.14 -4.75 6.62
N PHE A 71 0.00 -3.44 6.38
CA PHE A 71 1.22 -2.90 5.79
C PHE A 71 2.46 -3.16 6.67
N LYS A 72 2.37 -2.93 7.99
CA LYS A 72 3.46 -3.22 8.93
C LYS A 72 3.77 -4.71 9.00
N GLU A 73 2.76 -5.56 8.97
CA GLU A 73 2.96 -7.01 8.93
C GLU A 73 3.71 -7.44 7.66
N LEU A 74 3.36 -6.88 6.50
CA LEU A 74 4.07 -7.15 5.25
C LEU A 74 5.53 -6.68 5.27
N LEU A 75 5.81 -5.54 5.92
CA LEU A 75 7.19 -5.06 6.12
C LEU A 75 8.01 -6.03 6.99
N LEU A 76 7.41 -6.58 8.05
CA LEU A 76 8.06 -7.54 8.93
C LEU A 76 8.29 -8.90 8.26
N LYS A 77 7.27 -9.42 7.54
CA LYS A 77 7.34 -10.71 6.85
C LYS A 77 8.41 -10.74 5.75
N LYS A 78 8.63 -9.62 5.06
CA LYS A 78 9.62 -9.57 3.96
C LYS A 78 11.07 -9.64 4.43
N THR A 79 11.34 -9.36 5.71
CA THR A 79 12.65 -9.59 6.33
C THR A 79 12.98 -11.09 6.43
N HIS A 80 11.97 -11.97 6.41
CA HIS A 80 12.13 -13.41 6.62
C HIS A 80 12.18 -14.26 5.34
N SER A 81 12.01 -13.66 4.16
CA SER A 81 12.02 -14.38 2.86
C SER A 81 13.26 -14.13 2.00
N SER A 82 14.31 -13.54 2.58
CA SER A 82 15.66 -13.56 1.99
C SER A 82 16.44 -14.70 2.63
N PHE A 83 16.25 -15.94 2.16
CA PHE A 83 17.26 -17.01 2.05
C PHE A 83 16.55 -18.27 1.52
N GLY A 84 16.88 -18.63 0.29
CA GLY A 84 16.40 -19.79 -0.44
C GLY A 84 16.99 -19.72 -1.85
#